data_AF-A0AAV1P7S1-F1
#
_entry.id   AF-A0AAV1P7S1-F1
#
_cell.length_a   1.000
_cell.length_b   1.000
_cell.length_c   1.000
_cell.angle_alpha   90.00
_cell.angle_beta   90.00
_cell.angle_gamma   90.00
#
_symmetry.space_group_name_H-M   'P 1'
#
loop_
_entity.id
_entity.type
_entity.pdbx_description
1 polymer ?
#
loop_
_entity_poly.entity_id
_entity_poly.type
_entity_poly.pdbx_seq_one_letter_code
_entity_poly.pdbx_strand_id
1 'polypeptide(L)'
;MSFTCGIYGLTGLPGAFQAALHGVLTGKQYEQAVRGTMSCGGCTSSRGSFIGACLGAQIGLEGIPSSWTAKTLRYDSLLDHAKKITKHHQ
;
A
#
# COMPACT_ATOMS: atom_id res chain seq x y z
N MET A 1 -19.33 0.94 -16.55
CA MET A 1 -19.33 1.35 -15.13
C MET A 1 -19.96 0.20 -14.35
N SER A 2 -19.13 -0.67 -13.76
CA SER A 2 -19.45 -1.72 -12.78
C SER A 2 -18.30 -2.72 -12.78
N PHE A 3 -17.42 -2.66 -11.78
CA PHE A 3 -16.55 -3.79 -11.47
C PHE A 3 -17.09 -4.44 -10.21
N THR A 4 -17.89 -5.48 -10.42
CA THR A 4 -18.52 -6.29 -9.40
C THR A 4 -17.48 -7.13 -8.66
N CYS A 5 -17.71 -7.25 -7.35
CA CYS A 5 -17.18 -8.23 -6.41
C CYS A 5 -16.78 -9.59 -7.03
N GLY A 6 -15.57 -10.05 -6.73
CA GLY A 6 -15.09 -11.41 -7.05
C GLY A 6 -14.16 -11.90 -5.93
N ILE A 7 -14.75 -12.53 -4.92
CA ILE A 7 -14.07 -13.39 -3.94
C ILE A 7 -13.70 -14.68 -4.68
N TYR A 8 -12.45 -14.82 -5.14
CA TYR A 8 -11.84 -16.14 -5.38
C TYR A 8 -10.34 -16.03 -5.10
N GLY A 9 -9.82 -16.99 -4.33
CA GLY A 9 -8.42 -17.02 -3.91
C GLY A 9 -7.46 -16.95 -5.08
N LEU A 10 -6.45 -16.08 -4.97
CA LEU A 10 -5.28 -16.06 -5.83
C LEU A 10 -4.03 -16.10 -4.95
N THR A 11 -3.83 -17.26 -4.33
CA THR A 11 -2.50 -17.82 -4.13
C THR A 11 -1.86 -18.00 -5.49
N GLY A 12 -1.17 -16.96 -5.96
CA GLY A 12 -0.47 -16.93 -7.25
C GLY A 12 -0.44 -15.52 -7.82
N LEU A 13 0.67 -14.80 -7.63
CA LEU A 13 0.95 -13.54 -8.34
C LEU A 13 0.91 -13.83 -9.85
N PRO A 14 -0.13 -13.34 -10.57
CA PRO A 14 0.06 -12.19 -11.47
C PRO A 14 -1.02 -11.11 -11.35
N GLY A 15 -2.25 -11.45 -10.95
CA GLY A 15 -3.39 -10.52 -10.99
C GLY A 15 -3.36 -9.42 -9.92
N ALA A 16 -3.08 -9.78 -8.66
CA ALA A 16 -2.97 -8.80 -7.57
C ALA A 16 -1.75 -7.89 -7.73
N PHE A 17 -0.65 -8.42 -8.29
CA PHE A 17 0.55 -7.66 -8.61
C PHE A 17 0.33 -6.74 -9.81
N GLN A 18 -0.28 -7.20 -10.90
CA GLN A 18 -0.63 -6.34 -12.03
C GLN A 18 -1.66 -5.27 -11.68
N ALA A 19 -2.65 -5.57 -10.83
CA ALA A 19 -3.60 -4.57 -10.33
C ALA A 19 -2.92 -3.54 -9.42
N ALA A 20 -1.99 -3.98 -8.55
CA ALA A 20 -1.16 -3.08 -7.76
C ALA A 20 -0.25 -2.22 -8.66
N LEU A 21 0.43 -2.82 -9.65
CA LEU A 21 1.32 -2.13 -10.59
C LEU A 21 0.55 -1.13 -11.46
N HIS A 22 -0.62 -1.53 -11.98
CA HIS A 22 -1.51 -0.63 -12.72
C HIS A 22 -2.00 0.50 -11.82
N GLY A 23 -2.38 0.22 -10.57
CA GLY A 23 -2.73 1.23 -9.58
C GLY A 23 -1.58 2.16 -9.20
N VAL A 24 -0.32 1.71 -9.27
CA VAL A 24 0.86 2.57 -9.07
C VAL A 24 1.15 3.42 -10.31
N LEU A 25 0.99 2.85 -11.51
CA LEU A 25 1.22 3.53 -12.78
C LEU A 25 0.09 4.53 -13.13
N THR A 26 -1.13 4.29 -12.67
CA THR A 26 -2.31 5.15 -12.96
C THR A 26 -2.75 6.00 -11.77
N GLY A 27 -2.48 5.55 -10.54
CA GLY A 27 -2.80 6.27 -9.32
C GLY A 27 -1.78 7.38 -9.09
N LYS A 28 -2.13 8.60 -9.50
CA LYS A 28 -1.28 9.79 -9.30
C LYS A 28 -1.02 10.12 -7.81
N GLN A 29 -1.69 9.45 -6.87
CA GLN A 29 -1.68 9.81 -5.45
C GLN A 29 -1.86 8.57 -4.54
N TYR A 30 -0.89 8.32 -3.66
CA TYR A 30 -0.89 7.26 -2.64
C TYR A 30 -2.21 7.18 -1.87
N GLU A 31 -2.76 8.34 -1.50
CA GLU A 31 -3.99 8.44 -0.74
C GLU A 31 -5.20 7.84 -1.46
N GLN A 32 -5.32 8.07 -2.77
CA GLN A 32 -6.47 7.63 -3.55
C GLN A 32 -6.51 6.10 -3.64
N ALA A 33 -5.36 5.45 -3.81
CA ALA A 33 -5.27 4.00 -3.89
C ALA A 33 -5.57 3.32 -2.55
N VAL A 34 -5.03 3.84 -1.45
CA VAL A 34 -5.31 3.32 -0.10
C VAL A 34 -6.78 3.54 0.27
N ARG A 35 -7.33 4.74 0.03
CA ARG A 35 -8.75 5.03 0.31
C ARG A 35 -9.67 4.21 -0.59
N GLY A 36 -9.34 4.01 -1.86
CA GLY A 36 -10.08 3.14 -2.77
C GLY A 36 -10.16 1.70 -2.26
N THR A 37 -9.05 1.19 -1.73
CA THR A 37 -8.99 -0.15 -1.10
C THR A 37 -9.90 -0.23 0.12
N MET A 38 -9.94 0.80 0.96
CA MET A 38 -10.80 0.86 2.14
C MET A 38 -12.29 0.95 1.76
N SER A 39 -12.62 1.72 0.71
CA SER A 39 -13.99 1.89 0.22
C SER A 39 -14.62 0.61 -0.33
N CYS A 40 -13.80 -0.36 -0.78
CA CYS A 40 -14.28 -1.68 -1.22
C CYS A 40 -14.74 -2.60 -0.08
N GLY A 41 -14.66 -2.17 1.18
CA GLY A 41 -15.16 -2.93 2.35
C GLY A 41 -14.30 -4.16 2.69
N GLY A 42 -14.88 -5.15 3.38
CA GLY A 42 -14.24 -6.44 3.74
C GLY A 42 -13.02 -6.32 4.69
N CYS A 43 -12.00 -7.17 4.52
CA CYS A 43 -10.76 -7.08 5.29
C CYS A 43 -9.87 -5.94 4.76
N THR A 44 -10.16 -4.73 5.20
CA THR A 44 -9.44 -3.52 4.79
C THR A 44 -8.03 -3.45 5.37
N SER A 45 -7.80 -4.00 6.56
CA SER A 45 -6.49 -3.99 7.23
C SER A 45 -5.41 -4.74 6.44
N SER A 46 -5.65 -5.99 6.05
CA SER A 46 -4.61 -6.77 5.34
C SER A 46 -4.33 -6.21 3.94
N ARG A 47 -5.39 -5.82 3.22
CA ARG A 47 -5.28 -5.28 1.86
C ARG A 47 -4.66 -3.88 1.85
N GLY A 48 -5.05 -3.03 2.79
CA GLY A 48 -4.49 -1.69 2.96
C GLY A 48 -3.00 -1.75 3.33
N SER A 49 -2.62 -2.66 4.21
CA SER A 49 -1.20 -2.86 4.58
C SER A 49 -0.35 -3.31 3.39
N PHE A 50 -0.84 -4.27 2.61
CA PHE A 50 -0.14 -4.77 1.43
C PHE A 50 0.01 -3.69 0.34
N ILE A 51 -1.09 -3.04 -0.02
CA ILE A 51 -1.10 -1.98 -1.04
C ILE A 51 -0.27 -0.78 -0.58
N GLY A 52 -0.36 -0.40 0.70
CA GLY A 52 0.44 0.67 1.29
C GLY A 52 1.93 0.38 1.28
N ALA A 53 2.35 -0.86 1.53
CA ALA A 53 3.76 -1.27 1.45
C ALA A 53 4.27 -1.23 0.00
N CYS A 54 3.52 -1.78 -0.95
CA CYS A 54 3.91 -1.78 -2.36
C CYS A 54 3.97 -0.38 -2.96
N LEU A 55 2.96 0.47 -2.70
CA LEU A 55 2.96 1.86 -3.16
C LEU A 55 4.03 2.68 -2.46
N GLY A 56 4.18 2.53 -1.15
CA GLY A 56 5.19 3.22 -0.35
C GLY A 56 6.62 2.91 -0.81
N ALA A 57 6.89 1.66 -1.19
CA ALA A 57 8.18 1.27 -1.77
C ALA A 57 8.43 1.91 -3.16
N GLN A 58 7.38 2.13 -3.95
CA GLN A 58 7.50 2.69 -5.31
C GLN A 58 7.62 4.22 -5.33
N ILE A 59 6.90 4.92 -4.46
CA ILE A 59 6.94 6.40 -4.40
C ILE A 59 8.00 6.93 -3.42
N GLY A 60 8.53 6.06 -2.55
CA GLY A 60 9.44 6.42 -1.48
C GLY A 60 8.76 7.09 -0.28
N LEU A 61 9.55 7.45 0.73
CA LEU A 61 9.06 8.12 1.95
C LEU A 61 8.41 9.48 1.67
N GLU A 62 8.92 10.22 0.68
CA GLU A 62 8.44 11.56 0.30
C GLU A 62 7.04 11.54 -0.32
N GLY A 63 6.62 10.42 -0.91
CA GLY A 63 5.29 10.27 -1.49
C GLY A 63 4.20 9.93 -0.48
N ILE A 64 4.55 9.63 0.77
CA ILE A 64 3.60 9.30 1.83
C ILE A 64 3.15 10.59 2.52
N PRO A 65 1.83 10.82 2.70
CA PRO A 65 1.33 12.02 3.36
C PRO A 65 1.84 12.13 4.80
N SER A 66 2.46 13.25 5.13
CA SER A 66 2.94 13.54 6.49
C SER A 66 1.82 13.55 7.54
N SER A 67 0.60 13.88 7.11
CA SER A 67 -0.59 13.84 7.96
C SER A 67 -1.01 12.41 8.36
N TRP A 68 -0.60 11.40 7.59
CA TRP A 68 -0.89 9.98 7.86
C TRP A 68 0.21 9.35 8.70
N THR A 69 1.48 9.68 8.43
CA THR A 69 2.61 9.23 9.26
C THR A 69 2.50 9.78 10.67
N ALA A 70 2.07 11.04 10.84
CA ALA A 70 1.81 11.64 12.15
C ALA A 70 0.69 10.95 12.95
N LYS A 71 -0.25 10.27 12.28
CA LYS A 71 -1.33 9.50 12.91
C LYS A 71 -0.96 8.03 13.15
N THR A 72 0.22 7.61 12.70
CA THR A 72 0.67 6.22 12.80
C THR A 72 1.32 5.99 14.16
N LEU A 73 0.79 5.04 14.92
CA LEU A 73 1.32 4.68 16.23
C LEU A 73 2.76 4.16 16.11
N ARG A 74 3.67 4.74 16.89
CA ARG A 74 5.10 4.37 16.94
C ARG A 74 5.81 4.52 15.59
N TYR A 75 5.41 5.52 14.79
CA TYR A 75 6.02 5.79 13.49
C TYR A 75 7.55 5.96 13.59
N ASP A 76 8.06 6.67 14.59
CA ASP A 76 9.50 6.90 14.76
C ASP A 76 10.30 5.60 14.95
N SER A 77 9.78 4.67 15.77
CA SER A 77 10.40 3.36 15.98
C SER A 77 10.35 2.53 14.69
N LEU A 78 9.22 2.57 13.97
CA LEU A 78 9.06 1.86 12.71
C LEU A 78 10.03 2.39 11.64
N LEU A 79 10.22 3.71 11.58
CA LEU A 79 11.16 4.35 10.66
C LEU A 79 12.62 4.00 10.99
N ASP A 80 12.99 3.97 12.27
CA ASP A 80 14.33 3.55 12.69
C ASP A 80 14.61 2.08 12.33
N HIS A 81 13.64 1.18 12.56
CA HIS A 81 13.74 -0.21 12.14
C HIS A 81 13.82 -0.36 10.62
N ALA A 82 12.99 0.37 9.87
CA ALA A 82 13.02 0.36 8.41
C ALA A 82 14.40 0.78 7.88
N LYS A 83 14.97 1.88 8.41
CA LYS A 83 16.31 2.35 8.05
C LYS A 83 17.40 1.33 8.37
N LYS A 84 17.31 0.63 9.51
CA LYS A 84 18.24 -0.45 9.88
C LYS A 84 18.20 -1.60 8.88
N ILE A 85 16.99 -2.02 8.48
CA ILE A 85 16.81 -3.10 7.50
C ILE A 85 17.34 -2.68 6.13
N THR A 86 17.05 -1.46 5.67
CA THR A 86 17.54 -0.97 4.38
C THR A 86 19.06 -0.90 4.32
N LYS A 87 19.74 -0.53 5.43
CA LYS A 87 21.21 -0.53 5.52
C LYS A 87 21.85 -1.92 5.36
N HIS A 88 21.13 -2.99 5.69
CA HIS A 88 21.62 -4.36 5.51
C HIS A 88 21.44 -4.90 4.09
N HIS A 89 20.64 -4.23 3.25
CA HIS A 89 20.33 -4.63 1.87
C HIS A 89 20.89 -3.66 0.82
N GLN A 90 21.88 -2.85 1.22
CA GLN A 90 22.57 -1.89 0.35
C GLN A 90 23.88 -2.47 -0.19
#